data_AF-A0A367JHJ1-F1
#
_entry.id   AF-A0A367JHJ1-F1
#
_cell.length_a   1.000
_cell.length_b   1.000
_cell.length_c   1.000
_cell.angle_alpha   90.00
_cell.angle_beta   90.00
_cell.angle_gamma   90.00
#
_symmetry.space_group_name_H-M   'P 1'
#
loop_
_entity.id
_entity.type
_entity.pdbx_description
1 polymer ?
#
loop_
_entity_poly.entity_id
_entity_poly.type
_entity_poly.pdbx_seq_one_letter_code
_entity_poly.pdbx_strand_id
1 'polypeptide(L)' 'MPDQNKFVVDFLMGGVSAAVSKTAAAPIERIKLLIQNQDEMIKQGRLSSPYKGIADCFARTVKDEGVISLWRGNTANVI' A
#
# COMPACT_ATOMS: atom_id res chain seq x y z
N MET A 1 0.11 31.60 -27.33
CA MET A 1 -0.02 31.08 -25.96
C MET A 1 0.32 29.58 -25.94
N PRO A 2 1.61 29.19 -25.93
CA PRO A 2 2.03 27.78 -25.93
C PRO A 2 2.33 27.21 -24.53
N ASP A 3 2.53 28.05 -23.51
CA ASP A 3 3.08 27.64 -22.21
C ASP A 3 2.06 26.99 -21.26
N GLN A 4 0.78 27.37 -21.33
CA GLN A 4 -0.26 26.77 -20.50
C GLN A 4 -0.51 25.29 -20.81
N ASN A 5 -0.46 24.89 -22.10
CA ASN A 5 -0.70 23.50 -22.49
C ASN A 5 0.45 22.58 -22.04
N LYS A 6 1.70 23.06 -22.08
CA LYS A 6 2.86 22.30 -21.58
C LYS A 6 2.79 22.10 -20.07
N PHE A 7 2.45 23.14 -19.31
CA PHE A 7 2.29 23.02 -17.86
C PHE A 7 1.24 21.98 -17.45
N VAL A 8 0.06 21.99 -18.09
CA VAL A 8 -1.00 21.02 -17.78
C VAL A 8 -0.57 19.60 -18.13
N VAL A 9 0.12 19.41 -19.25
CA VAL A 9 0.65 18.08 -19.65
C VAL A 9 1.70 17.61 -18.65
N ASP A 10 2.68 18.44 -18.28
CA ASP A 10 3.73 18.08 -17.31
C ASP A 10 3.14 17.79 -15.93
N PHE A 11 2.12 18.56 -15.51
CA PHE A 11 1.40 18.35 -14.26
C PHE A 11 0.63 17.01 -14.26
N LEU A 12 -0.08 16.69 -15.35
CA LEU A 12 -0.80 15.41 -15.48
C LEU A 12 0.17 14.23 -15.55
N MET A 13 1.28 14.35 -16.28
CA MET A 13 2.32 13.31 -16.33
C MET A 13 2.98 13.11 -14.96
N GLY A 14 3.24 14.18 -14.22
CA GLY A 14 3.71 14.12 -12.84
C GLY A 14 2.69 13.43 -11.91
N GLY A 15 1.41 13.75 -12.05
CA GLY A 15 0.32 13.13 -11.29
C GLY A 15 0.18 11.63 -11.57
N VAL A 16 0.23 11.21 -12.83
CA VAL A 16 0.18 9.79 -13.22
C VAL A 16 1.41 9.04 -12.71
N SER A 17 2.60 9.63 -12.85
CA SER A 17 3.84 9.04 -12.33
C SER A 17 3.76 8.80 -10.82
N ALA A 18 3.31 9.80 -10.06
CA ALA A 18 3.12 9.69 -8.63
C ALA A 18 2.10 8.60 -8.25
N ALA A 19 0.99 8.51 -8.99
CA ALA A 19 -0.03 7.48 -8.77
C ALA A 19 0.51 6.06 -9.00
N VAL A 20 1.28 5.85 -10.08
CA VAL A 20 1.90 4.55 -10.38
C VAL A 20 2.94 4.20 -9.31
N SER A 21 3.82 5.13 -8.94
CA SER A 21 4.83 4.91 -7.90
C SER A 21 4.19 4.55 -6.56
N LYS A 22 3.13 5.25 -6.15
CA LYS A 22 2.42 4.97 -4.89
C LYS A 22 1.69 3.63 -4.93
N THR A 23 1.14 3.26 -6.08
CA THR A 23 0.50 1.94 -6.28
C THR A 23 1.52 0.81 -6.21
N ALA A 24 2.73 1.00 -6.75
CA ALA A 24 3.81 0.02 -6.67
C ALA A 24 4.40 -0.09 -5.25
N ALA A 25 4.44 1.01 -4.49
CA ALA A 25 4.94 1.04 -3.12
C ALA A 25 3.92 0.53 -2.07
N ALA A 26 2.62 0.63 -2.35
CA ALA A 26 1.54 0.31 -1.41
C ALA A 26 1.64 -1.09 -0.77
N PRO A 27 1.99 -2.18 -1.49
CA PRO A 27 2.15 -3.50 -0.87
C PRO A 27 3.24 -3.53 0.20
N ILE A 28 4.39 -2.90 -0.07
CA ILE A 28 5.55 -2.91 0.83
C ILE A 28 5.25 -2.06 2.08
N GLU A 29 4.64 -0.88 1.90
CA GLU A 29 4.21 -0.03 3.01
C GLU A 29 3.20 -0.76 3.90
N ARG A 30 2.24 -1.48 3.31
CA ARG A 30 1.26 -2.25 4.07
C ARG A 30 1.90 -3.38 4.87
N ILE A 31 2.82 -4.16 4.28
CA ILE A 31 3.53 -5.22 5.01
C ILE A 31 4.32 -4.63 6.18
N LYS A 32 4.99 -3.50 5.97
CA LYS A 32 5.74 -2.81 7.02
C LYS A 32 4.83 -2.42 8.19
N LEU A 33 3.67 -1.84 7.91
CA LEU A 33 2.68 -1.49 8.93
C LEU A 33 2.12 -2.72 9.66
N LEU A 34 1.86 -3.82 8.96
CA LEU A 34 1.37 -5.06 9.57
C LEU A 34 2.40 -5.68 10.53
N ILE A 35 3.68 -5.64 10.17
CA ILE A 35 4.76 -6.14 11.03
C ILE A 35 4.99 -5.21 12.22
N GLN A 36 4.97 -3.89 12.01
CA GLN A 36 5.12 -2.91 13.10
C GLN A 36 3.98 -2.99 14.11
N ASN A 37 2.75 -3.24 13.65
CA ASN A 37 1.56 -3.31 14.51
C ASN A 37 1.20 -4.74 14.95
N GLN A 38 2.05 -5.74 14.67
CA GLN A 38 1.70 -7.15 14.93
C GLN A 38 1.43 -7.43 16.41
N ASP A 39 2.16 -6.78 17.32
CA ASP A 39 1.99 -6.95 18.77
C ASP A 39 0.61 -6.47 19.22
N GLU A 40 0.15 -5.35 18.65
CA GLU A 40 -1.17 -4.80 18.92
C GLU A 40 -2.28 -5.68 18.32
N MET A 41 -2.05 -6.23 17.13
CA MET A 41 -2.99 -7.18 16.52
C MET A 41 -3.12 -8.49 17.30
N ILE A 42 -2.03 -8.96 17.92
CA ILE A 42 -2.04 -10.14 18.80
C ILE A 42 -2.84 -9.83 20.07
N LYS A 43 -2.61 -8.66 20.71
CA LYS A 43 -3.37 -8.24 21.89
C LYS A 43 -4.88 -8.13 21.61
N GLN A 44 -5.25 -7.69 20.43
CA GLN A 44 -6.66 -7.59 20.00
C GLN A 44 -7.26 -8.92 19.52
N GLY A 45 -6.48 -10.02 19.50
CA GLY A 45 -6.93 -11.32 19.01
C GLY A 45 -7.13 -11.40 17.50
N ARG A 46 -6.66 -10.41 16.73
CA ARG A 46 -6.74 -10.37 15.25
C ARG A 46 -5.61 -11.15 14.59
N LEU A 47 -4.52 -11.42 15.31
CA LEU A 47 -3.39 -12.20 14.83
C LEU A 47 -3.06 -13.32 15.84
N SER A 48 -3.05 -14.56 15.37
CA SER A 48 -2.82 -15.74 16.22
C SER A 48 -1.34 -16.03 16.50
N SER A 49 -0.45 -15.63 15.59
CA SER A 49 1.00 -15.77 15.76
C SER A 49 1.74 -14.62 15.09
N PRO A 50 2.84 -14.11 15.69
CA PRO A 50 3.66 -13.09 15.08
C PRO A 50 4.20 -13.54 13.71
N TYR A 51 4.44 -12.57 12.83
CA TYR A 51 4.99 -12.81 11.50
C TYR A 51 6.48 -13.16 11.62
N LYS A 52 6.92 -14.17 10.87
CA LYS A 52 8.33 -14.60 10.88
C LYS A 52 9.24 -13.67 10.07
N GLY A 53 8.66 -12.79 9.26
CA GLY A 53 9.37 -11.81 8.44
C GLY A 53 8.46 -11.18 7.38
N ILE A 54 9.05 -10.36 6.50
CA ILE A 54 8.34 -9.63 5.43
C ILE A 54 7.66 -10.59 4.46
N ALA A 55 8.38 -11.63 3.99
CA ALA A 55 7.85 -12.59 3.05
C ALA A 55 6.72 -13.46 3.66
N ASP A 56 6.84 -13.83 4.94
CA ASP A 56 5.81 -14.59 5.66
C ASP A 56 4.53 -13.74 5.84
N CYS A 57 4.69 -12.47 6.24
CA CYS A 57 3.59 -11.53 6.32
C CYS A 57 2.89 -11.33 4.97
N PHE A 58 3.65 -11.14 3.89
CA PHE A 58 3.11 -11.03 2.54
C PHE A 58 2.32 -12.26 2.12
N ALA A 59 2.94 -13.45 2.24
CA ALA A 59 2.32 -14.70 1.83
C ALA A 59 1.02 -14.98 2.60
N ARG A 60 1.02 -14.76 3.92
CA ARG A 60 -0.17 -14.90 4.77
C ARG A 60 -1.24 -13.89 4.39
N THR A 61 -0.88 -12.62 4.22
CA THR A 61 -1.83 -11.57 3.83
C THR A 61 -2.48 -11.87 2.48
N VAL A 62 -1.70 -12.31 1.49
CA VAL A 62 -2.21 -12.70 0.18
C VAL A 62 -3.09 -13.94 0.26
N LYS A 63 -2.73 -14.92 1.09
CA LYS A 63 -3.48 -16.17 1.25
C LYS A 63 -4.80 -15.99 2.01
N ASP A 64 -4.79 -15.18 3.07
CA ASP A 64 -5.92 -15.04 4.00
C ASP A 64 -6.89 -13.94 3.55
N GLU A 65 -6.38 -12.83 3.01
CA GLU A 65 -7.19 -11.68 2.60
C GLU A 65 -7.25 -11.45 1.07
N GLY A 66 -6.38 -12.12 0.30
CA GLY A 66 -6.27 -11.99 -1.16
C GLY A 66 -5.26 -10.93 -1.61
N VAL A 67 -4.85 -10.98 -2.88
CA VAL A 67 -3.86 -10.04 -3.47
C VAL A 67 -4.34 -8.58 -3.42
N ILE A 68 -5.63 -8.34 -3.68
CA ILE A 68 -6.23 -7.00 -3.64
C ILE A 68 -6.16 -6.39 -2.24
N SER A 69 -6.10 -7.22 -1.19
CA SER A 69 -5.97 -6.73 0.17
C SER A 69 -4.72 -5.91 0.35
N LEU A 70 -3.61 -6.17 -0.37
CA LEU A 70 -2.36 -5.40 -0.27
C LEU A 70 -2.55 -3.89 -0.53
N TRP A 71 -3.64 -3.53 -1.22
CA TRP A 71 -4.05 -2.15 -1.46
C TRP A 71 -5.25 -1.69 -0.58
N ARG A 72 -5.75 -2.52 0.36
CA ARG A 72 -6.75 -2.11 1.38
C ARG A 72 -6.14 -1.03 2.27
N GLY A 73 -6.77 0.13 2.26
CA GLY A 73 -6.27 1.38 2.87
C GLY A 73 -5.84 2.42 1.83
N ASN A 74 -5.44 2.00 0.62
CA ASN A 74 -5.11 2.92 -0.47
C ASN A 74 -6.37 3.60 -1.03
N THR A 75 -7.52 2.93 -1.04
CA THR A 75 -8.80 3.52 -1.47
C THR A 75 -9.24 4.67 -0.56
N ALA A 76 -9.03 4.57 0.75
CA ALA A 76 -9.34 5.66 1.70
C ALA A 76 -8.36 6.84 1.63
N ASN A 77 -7.20 6.65 1.00
CA ASN A 77 -6.18 7.69 0.79
C ASN A 77 -6.34 8.39 -0.58
N VAL A 78 -7.31 7.95 -1.40
CA VAL A 78 -7.59 8.42 -2.76
C VAL A 78 -8.94 9.17 -2.85
N ILE A 79 -9.76 9.14 -1.79
CA ILE A 79 -10.95 9.99 -1.60
C ILE A 79 -10.67 11.14 -0.65
#